data_AF-A0A4Y9LZ92-F1
#
_entry.id   AF-A0A4Y9LZ92-F1
#
_cell.length_a   1.000
_cell.length_b   1.000
_cell.length_c   1.000
_cell.angle_alpha   90.00
_cell.angle_beta   90.00
_cell.angle_gamma   90.00
#
_symmetry.space_group_name_H-M   'P 1'
#
loop_
_entity.id
_entity.type
_entity.pdbx_description
1 polymer ?
#
loop_
_entity_poly.entity_id
_entity_poly.type
_entity_poly.pdbx_seq_one_letter_code
_entity_poly.pdbx_strand_id
1 'polypeptide(L)' 'MNCAHCGAEHQRGRYCIGCGKLMPPSPLPPRRVRLAPRPSYEVTDDMTQPVLRFDVRPRRPVVPSRMSTHAG' A
#
# COMPACT_ATOMS: atom_id res chain seq x y z
N MET A 1 17.62 12.95 -3.67
CA MET A 1 18.21 12.89 -5.02
C MET A 1 17.25 13.53 -5.99
N ASN A 2 17.72 14.14 -7.08
CA ASN A 2 16.84 14.76 -8.07
C ASN A 2 16.46 13.73 -9.15
N CYS A 3 15.29 13.88 -9.75
CA CYS A 3 14.83 12.98 -10.82
C CYS A 3 15.54 13.29 -12.13
N ALA A 4 16.22 12.29 -12.70
CA ALA A 4 16.89 12.43 -14.00
C ALA A 4 15.92 12.56 -15.20
N HIS A 5 14.62 12.32 -15.00
CA HIS A 5 13.61 12.37 -16.06
C HIS A 5 12.82 13.68 -16.12
N CYS A 6 12.39 14.20 -14.97
CA CYS A 6 11.56 15.40 -14.90
C CYS A 6 12.17 16.53 -14.05
N GLY A 7 13.38 16.33 -13.51
CA GLY A 7 14.06 17.34 -12.70
C GLY A 7 13.52 17.52 -11.28
N ALA A 8 12.44 16.81 -10.91
CA ALA A 8 11.85 16.94 -9.58
C ALA A 8 12.90 16.74 -8.47
N GLU A 9 13.00 17.70 -7.56
CA GLU A 9 14.03 17.72 -6.53
C GLU A 9 13.66 16.86 -5.32
N HIS A 10 14.65 16.58 -4.46
CA HIS A 10 14.45 15.96 -3.14
C HIS A 10 13.67 14.63 -3.14
N GLN A 11 13.70 13.90 -4.25
CA GLN A 11 13.05 12.60 -4.38
C GLN A 11 13.70 11.56 -3.46
N ARG A 12 12.86 10.69 -2.89
CA ARG A 12 13.22 9.58 -2.02
C ARG A 12 12.39 8.36 -2.39
N GLY A 13 12.99 7.18 -2.31
CA GLY A 13 12.32 5.92 -2.64
C GLY A 13 12.60 5.44 -4.06
N ARG A 14 11.86 4.41 -4.49
CA ARG A 14 12.11 3.67 -5.73
C ARG A 14 11.54 4.34 -6.98
N TYR A 15 10.56 5.21 -6.82
CA TYR A 15 9.87 5.88 -7.93
C TYR A 15 9.81 7.39 -7.68
N CYS A 16 9.86 8.17 -8.76
CA CYS A 16 9.69 9.62 -8.70
C CYS A 16 8.22 9.95 -8.43
N ILE A 17 7.95 10.83 -7.46
CA ILE A 17 6.58 11.27 -7.15
C ILE A 17 6.01 12.12 -8.29
N GLY A 18 6.86 12.88 -8.99
CA GLY A 18 6.42 13.78 -10.06
C GLY A 18 6.09 13.11 -11.39
N CYS A 19 6.87 12.11 -11.82
CA CYS A 19 6.67 11.46 -13.13
C CYS A 19 6.45 9.94 -13.08
N GLY A 20 6.44 9.33 -11.89
CA GLY A 20 6.19 7.89 -11.70
C GLY A 20 7.31 6.97 -12.17
N LYS A 21 8.36 7.48 -12.82
CA LYS A 21 9.47 6.67 -13.33
C LYS A 21 10.37 6.16 -12.21
N LEU A 22 11.01 5.02 -12.48
CA LEU A 22 11.94 4.39 -11.55
C LEU A 22 13.14 5.30 -11.33
N MET A 23 13.46 5.54 -10.06
CA MET A 23 14.62 6.35 -9.67
C MET A 23 15.87 5.47 -9.62
N PRO A 24 17.05 6.03 -9.95
CA PRO A 24 18.31 5.33 -9.75
C PRO A 24 18.45 4.84 -8.30
N PRO A 25 19.11 3.69 -8.08
CA PRO A 25 19.35 3.20 -6.74
C PRO A 25 20.16 4.22 -5.94
N SER A 26 19.79 4.40 -4.67
CA SER A 26 20.54 5.25 -3.74
C SER A 26 21.95 4.67 -3.54
N PRO A 27 23.01 5.49 -3.56
CA PRO A 27 24.37 5.04 -3.24
C PRO A 27 24.54 4.76 -1.74
N LEU A 28 23.62 5.25 -0.90
CA LEU A 28 23.62 4.93 0.52
C LEU A 28 23.31 3.43 0.71
N PRO A 29 24.01 2.76 1.65
CA PRO A 29 23.73 1.37 1.95
C PRO A 29 22.26 1.23 2.37
N PRO A 30 21.60 0.10 2.01
CA PRO A 30 20.25 -0.17 2.47
C PRO A 30 20.21 -0.09 3.99
N ARG A 31 19.24 0.67 4.52
CA ARG A 31 19.04 0.74 5.96
C ARG A 31 18.76 -0.66 6.48
N ARG A 32 19.56 -1.11 7.45
CA ARG A 32 19.28 -2.36 8.15
C ARG A 32 17.95 -2.19 8.87
N VAL A 33 16.94 -2.94 8.44
CA VAL A 33 15.72 -3.10 9.21
C VAL A 33 16.10 -3.88 10.46
N ARG A 34 16.12 -3.22 11.61
CA ARG A 34 16.22 -3.93 12.89
C ARG A 34 14.86 -4.57 13.11
N LEU A 35 14.77 -5.87 12.86
CA LEU A 35 13.64 -6.64 13.34
C LEU A 35 13.58 -6.48 14.86
N ALA A 36 12.37 -6.38 15.41
CA ALA A 36 12.20 -6.44 16.84
C ALA A 36 12.85 -7.72 17.38
N PRO A 37 13.50 -7.68 18.57
CA PRO A 37 14.01 -8.89 19.19
C PRO A 37 12.92 -9.95 19.26
N ARG A 38 13.27 -11.20 18.95
CA ARG A 38 12.34 -12.30 19.20
C ARG A 38 12.08 -12.37 20.72
N PRO A 39 10.83 -12.64 21.14
CA PRO A 39 10.55 -12.89 22.54
C PRO A 39 11.40 -14.05 23.07
N SER A 40 11.75 -14.00 24.36
CA SER A 40 12.54 -15.04 25.04
C SER A 40 11.73 -16.31 25.35
N TYR A 41 10.42 -16.28 25.10
CA TYR A 41 9.50 -17.40 25.29
C TYR A 41 9.07 -17.97 23.94
N GLU A 42 8.69 -19.24 23.94
CA GLU A 42 8.07 -19.88 22.78
C GLU A 42 6.69 -19.29 22.53
N VAL A 43 6.47 -18.69 21.36
CA VAL A 43 5.16 -18.19 20.95
C VAL A 43 4.29 -19.40 20.62
N THR A 44 3.34 -19.71 21.48
CA THR A 44 2.31 -20.73 21.26
C THR A 44 1.11 -20.14 20.52
N ASP A 45 0.30 -20.99 19.90
CA ASP A 45 -0.89 -20.58 19.12
C ASP A 45 -1.87 -19.72 19.95
N ASP A 46 -2.01 -20.05 21.24
CA ASP A 46 -2.85 -19.33 22.23
C ASP A 46 -2.41 -17.87 22.46
N MET A 47 -1.12 -17.58 22.25
CA MET A 47 -0.55 -16.23 22.40
C MET A 47 -0.73 -15.39 21.13
N THR A 48 -1.35 -15.94 20.08
CA THR A 48 -1.64 -15.23 18.84
C THR A 48 -3.10 -14.78 18.79
N GLN A 49 -3.36 -13.61 18.22
CA GLN A 49 -4.74 -13.16 18.03
C GLN A 49 -5.43 -14.08 17.01
N PRO A 50 -6.65 -14.59 17.30
CA PRO A 50 -7.37 -15.43 16.37
C PRO A 50 -7.67 -14.64 15.08
N VAL A 51 -7.32 -15.24 13.94
CA VAL A 51 -7.66 -14.67 12.63
C VAL A 51 -9.15 -14.92 12.38
N LEU A 52 -9.98 -13.90 12.64
CA LEU A 52 -11.40 -13.93 12.29
C LEU A 52 -11.55 -13.93 10.77
N ARG A 53 -11.98 -15.07 10.21
CA ARG A 53 -12.34 -15.18 8.80
C ARG A 53 -13.83 -14.87 8.67
N PHE A 54 -14.14 -13.66 8.24
CA PHE A 54 -15.52 -13.30 7.90
C PHE A 54 -15.83 -13.77 6.49
N ASP A 55 -16.97 -14.45 6.32
CA ASP A 55 -17.55 -14.73 5.00
C ASP A 55 -18.14 -13.43 4.44
N VAL A 56 -17.28 -12.56 3.93
CA VAL A 56 -17.70 -11.32 3.28
C VAL A 56 -18.34 -11.67 1.94
N ARG A 57 -19.67 -11.72 1.92
CA ARG A 57 -20.43 -11.80 0.67
C ARG A 57 -20.49 -10.40 0.05
N PRO A 58 -19.91 -10.17 -1.14
CA PRO A 58 -20.02 -8.88 -1.81
C PRO A 58 -21.49 -8.53 -2.02
N ARG A 59 -21.94 -7.38 -1.50
CA ARG A 59 -23.28 -6.88 -1.82
C ARG A 59 -23.32 -6.52 -3.30
N ARG A 60 -24.36 -6.97 -4.00
CA ARG A 60 -24.63 -6.49 -5.37
C ARG A 60 -24.86 -4.98 -5.32
N PRO A 61 -24.22 -4.20 -6.21
CA PRO A 61 -24.53 -2.79 -6.36
C PRO A 61 -26.02 -2.62 -6.65
N VAL A 62 -26.72 -1.81 -5.85
CA VAL A 62 -28.05 -1.33 -6.20
C VAL A 62 -27.85 -0.29 -7.29
N VAL A 63 -28.17 -0.64 -8.53
CA VAL A 63 -28.20 0.32 -9.64
C VAL A 63 -29.53 1.07 -9.54
N PRO A 64 -29.54 2.39 -9.31
CA PRO A 64 -30.78 3.14 -9.36
C PRO A 64 -31.34 3.07 -10.77
N SER A 65 -32.58 2.60 -10.91
CA SER A 65 -33.32 2.72 -12.16
C SER A 65 -33.38 4.19 -12.54
N ARG A 66 -32.74 4.56 -13.65
CA ARG A 66 -32.85 5.91 -14.22
C ARG A 66 -34.34 6.14 -14.50
N MET A 67 -34.99 6.97 -13.70
CA MET A 67 -36.32 7.50 -14.03
C MET A 67 -36.17 8.25 -15.36
N SER A 68 -36.77 7.71 -16.42
CA SER A 68 -36.85 8.39 -17.70
C SER A 68 -37.82 9.56 -17.52
N THR A 69 -37.29 10.75 -17.35
CA THR A 69 -38.04 11.99 -17.52
C THR A 69 -38.24 12.21 -19.02
N HIS A 70 -39.37 11.77 -19.56
CA HIS A 70 -39.85 12.31 -20.83
C HIS A 70 -40.27 13.76 -20.60
N ALA A 71 -39.52 14.67 -21.19
CA ALA A 71 -39.91 16.06 -21.41
C ALA A 71 -40.32 16.19 -22.88
N GLY A 72 -41.46 16.85 -23.13
CA GLY A 72 -41.97 17.17 -24.46
C GLY A 72 -43.40 16.73 -24.65
#